data_AF-A0A5P1V0U4-F1
#
_entry.id   AF-A0A5P1V0U4-F1
#
_cell.length_a   1.000
_cell.length_b   1.000
_cell.length_c   1.000
_cell.angle_alpha   90.00
_cell.angle_beta   90.00
_cell.angle_gamma   90.00
#
_symmetry.space_group_name_H-M   'P 1'
#
loop_
_entity.id
_entity.type
_entity.pdbx_description
1 polymer ?
#
loop_
_entity_poly.entity_id
_entity_poly.type
_entity_poly.pdbx_seq_one_letter_code
_entity_poly.pdbx_strand_id
1 'polypeptide(L)'
;MVIRQEVLQEVEFILYEGGEIPEVCFWNCFFYLTSPPPEGLGLSLTQEELKALKKSVIERYLVIIERDLTAEFIAKPFYRGISRAAVNVRRLKNFIKNSGLEEEFKDGVLRRKLKRLLKRFEADLKRLGLGLEKVATKEELREFKREVERL
;
A
#
# COMPACT_ATOMS: atom_id res chain seq x y z
N MET A 1 -25.80 3.59 1.68
CA MET A 1 -25.95 2.80 2.93
C MET A 1 -24.77 3.10 3.84
N VAL A 2 -24.93 3.00 5.16
CA VAL A 2 -23.83 3.19 6.12
C VAL A 2 -23.08 1.86 6.27
N ILE A 3 -21.75 1.90 6.27
CA ILE A 3 -20.88 0.74 6.48
C ILE A 3 -21.05 0.25 7.92
N ARG A 4 -21.22 -1.07 8.13
CA ARG A 4 -21.34 -1.67 9.47
C ARG A 4 -20.07 -1.50 10.31
N GLN A 5 -20.23 -1.45 11.63
CA GLN A 5 -19.12 -1.21 12.56
C GLN A 5 -18.08 -2.32 12.52
N GLU A 6 -18.50 -3.57 12.41
CA GLU A 6 -17.62 -4.74 12.30
C GLU A 6 -16.74 -4.63 11.04
N VAL A 7 -17.28 -4.12 9.93
CA VAL A 7 -16.50 -3.87 8.71
C VAL A 7 -15.52 -2.72 8.90
N LEU A 8 -15.92 -1.64 9.60
CA LEU A 8 -15.02 -0.52 9.88
C LEU A 8 -13.84 -0.96 10.77
N GLN A 9 -14.07 -1.84 11.74
CA GLN A 9 -13.01 -2.41 12.57
C GLN A 9 -12.00 -3.20 11.73
N GLU A 10 -12.47 -4.02 10.79
CA GLU A 10 -11.57 -4.73 9.86
C GLU A 10 -10.86 -3.79 8.88
N VAL A 11 -11.51 -2.69 8.45
CA VAL A 11 -10.86 -1.62 7.65
C VAL A 11 -9.67 -1.02 8.40
N GLU A 12 -9.86 -0.66 9.68
CA GLU A 12 -8.80 -0.15 10.54
C GLU A 12 -7.72 -1.20 10.78
N PHE A 13 -8.11 -2.45 11.00
CA PHE A 13 -7.18 -3.56 11.20
C PHE A 13 -6.26 -3.75 9.99
N ILE A 14 -6.79 -3.73 8.76
CA ILE A 14 -5.96 -3.77 7.54
C ILE A 14 -5.00 -2.57 7.47
N LEU A 15 -5.49 -1.37 7.80
CA LEU A 15 -4.73 -0.14 7.67
C LEU A 15 -3.57 -0.06 8.67
N TYR A 16 -3.79 -0.45 9.91
CA TYR A 16 -2.82 -0.28 11.00
C TYR A 16 -2.02 -1.55 11.26
N GLU A 17 -2.68 -2.71 11.22
CA GLU A 17 -2.12 -4.01 11.62
C GLU A 17 -1.90 -4.98 10.43
N GLY A 18 -2.21 -4.57 9.19
CA GLY A 18 -2.15 -5.45 8.00
C GLY A 18 -0.76 -5.93 7.55
N GLY A 19 0.30 -5.68 8.33
CA GLY A 19 1.65 -6.19 8.07
C GLY A 19 2.28 -5.63 6.79
N GLU A 20 3.16 -6.43 6.17
CA GLU A 20 3.92 -6.11 4.93
C GLU A 20 3.22 -6.59 3.65
N ILE A 21 2.17 -7.41 3.78
CA ILE A 21 1.38 -7.95 2.68
C ILE A 21 -0.11 -7.75 3.04
N PRO A 22 -0.64 -6.52 2.91
CA PRO A 22 -2.00 -6.20 3.36
C PRO A 22 -3.10 -6.99 2.64
N GLU A 23 -2.80 -7.56 1.47
CA GLU A 23 -3.68 -8.48 0.75
C GLU A 23 -4.03 -9.72 1.59
N VAL A 24 -3.06 -10.27 2.34
CA VAL A 24 -3.28 -11.43 3.21
C VAL A 24 -4.19 -11.03 4.37
N CYS A 25 -3.94 -9.87 4.98
CA CYS A 25 -4.80 -9.34 6.02
C CYS A 25 -6.24 -9.16 5.53
N PHE A 26 -6.42 -8.58 4.34
CA PHE A 26 -7.73 -8.44 3.71
C PHE A 26 -8.48 -9.77 3.58
N TRP A 27 -7.82 -10.83 3.11
CA TRP A 27 -8.47 -12.14 2.98
C TRP A 27 -8.84 -12.75 4.33
N ASN A 28 -8.03 -12.53 5.36
CA ASN A 28 -8.36 -12.96 6.73
C ASN A 28 -9.58 -12.20 7.26
N CYS A 29 -9.62 -10.88 7.07
CA CYS A 29 -10.75 -10.03 7.45
C CYS A 29 -12.03 -10.45 6.72
N PHE A 30 -11.93 -10.66 5.40
CA PHE A 30 -13.05 -11.10 4.58
C PHE A 30 -13.57 -12.46 5.03
N PHE A 31 -12.69 -13.41 5.32
CA PHE A 31 -13.06 -14.71 5.88
C PHE A 31 -13.77 -14.55 7.23
N TYR A 32 -13.20 -13.80 8.16
CA TYR A 32 -13.80 -13.56 9.48
C TYR A 32 -15.20 -12.93 9.37
N LEU A 33 -15.38 -11.94 8.51
CA LEU A 33 -16.68 -11.28 8.34
C LEU A 33 -17.73 -12.19 7.71
N THR A 34 -17.34 -13.02 6.72
CA THR A 34 -18.30 -13.74 5.87
C THR A 34 -18.54 -15.20 6.27
N SER A 35 -17.57 -15.85 6.91
CA SER A 35 -17.70 -17.24 7.35
C SER A 35 -18.78 -17.36 8.43
N PRO A 36 -19.60 -18.43 8.43
CA PRO A 36 -20.61 -18.63 9.46
C PRO A 36 -19.97 -18.78 10.84
N PRO A 37 -20.71 -18.54 11.93
CA PRO A 37 -20.27 -18.91 13.26
C PRO A 37 -20.04 -20.44 13.39
N PRO A 38 -19.05 -20.88 14.20
CA PRO A 38 -18.21 -20.08 15.08
C PRO A 38 -16.96 -19.46 14.44
N GLU A 39 -16.64 -19.76 13.18
CA GLU A 39 -15.41 -19.31 12.52
C GLU A 39 -15.43 -17.83 12.14
N GLY A 40 -16.61 -17.25 11.96
CA GLY A 40 -16.80 -15.85 11.60
C GLY A 40 -18.17 -15.30 12.00
N LEU A 41 -18.55 -14.18 11.39
CA LEU A 41 -19.77 -13.43 11.70
C LEU A 41 -20.97 -13.75 10.78
N GLY A 42 -20.76 -14.50 9.70
CA GLY A 42 -21.80 -14.89 8.75
C GLY A 42 -22.41 -13.71 7.97
N LEU A 43 -21.69 -12.59 7.84
CA LEU A 43 -22.20 -11.39 7.20
C LEU A 43 -22.16 -11.52 5.68
N SER A 44 -23.26 -11.14 5.02
CA SER A 44 -23.24 -10.82 3.60
C SER A 44 -22.83 -9.36 3.41
N LEU A 45 -21.65 -9.11 2.83
CA LEU A 45 -21.13 -7.77 2.63
C LEU A 45 -21.80 -7.07 1.44
N THR A 46 -22.13 -5.79 1.63
CA THR A 46 -22.52 -4.90 0.54
C THR A 46 -21.31 -4.57 -0.35
N GLN A 47 -21.56 -4.04 -1.54
CA GLN A 47 -20.49 -3.62 -2.44
C GLN A 47 -19.66 -2.47 -1.85
N GLU A 48 -20.30 -1.54 -1.15
CA GLU A 48 -19.65 -0.43 -0.46
C GLU A 48 -18.70 -0.92 0.65
N GLU A 49 -19.13 -1.92 1.43
CA GLU A 49 -18.31 -2.53 2.49
C GLU A 49 -17.10 -3.28 1.93
N LEU A 50 -17.32 -4.11 0.92
CA LEU A 50 -16.23 -4.83 0.26
C LEU A 50 -15.23 -3.85 -0.38
N LYS A 51 -15.73 -2.76 -0.97
CA LYS A 51 -14.90 -1.69 -1.53
C LYS A 51 -14.10 -0.96 -0.45
N ALA A 52 -14.68 -0.72 0.73
CA ALA A 52 -13.97 -0.10 1.85
C ALA A 52 -12.77 -0.95 2.31
N LEU A 53 -12.98 -2.26 2.50
CA LEU A 53 -11.91 -3.21 2.83
C LEU A 53 -10.80 -3.25 1.77
N LYS A 54 -11.16 -3.20 0.48
CA LYS A 54 -10.15 -3.16 -0.59
C LYS A 54 -9.39 -1.83 -0.60
N LYS A 55 -10.04 -0.71 -0.30
CA LYS A 55 -9.37 0.59 -0.25
C LYS A 55 -8.37 0.69 0.90
N SER A 56 -8.62 0.07 2.05
CA SER A 56 -7.63 0.05 3.14
C SER A 56 -6.36 -0.73 2.78
N VAL A 57 -6.44 -1.77 1.93
CA VAL A 57 -5.25 -2.44 1.37
C VAL A 57 -4.41 -1.48 0.54
N ILE A 58 -5.04 -0.68 -0.33
CA ILE A 58 -4.37 0.32 -1.16
C ILE A 58 -3.70 1.37 -0.28
N GLU A 59 -4.42 1.88 0.71
CA GLU A 59 -3.89 2.87 1.66
C GLU A 59 -2.70 2.31 2.45
N ARG A 60 -2.80 1.07 2.94
CA ARG A 60 -1.69 0.41 3.64
C ARG A 60 -0.47 0.23 2.73
N TYR A 61 -0.65 -0.14 1.46
CA TYR A 61 0.48 -0.16 0.53
C TYR A 61 1.16 1.21 0.40
N LEU A 62 0.38 2.30 0.32
CA LEU A 62 0.95 3.64 0.23
C LEU A 62 1.73 4.01 1.49
N VAL A 63 1.25 3.64 2.68
CA VAL A 63 1.97 3.83 3.96
C VAL A 63 3.29 3.06 3.97
N ILE A 64 3.29 1.80 3.53
CA ILE A 64 4.50 0.98 3.47
C ILE A 64 5.52 1.59 2.48
N ILE A 65 5.07 1.99 1.29
CA ILE A 65 5.93 2.60 0.27
C ILE A 65 6.51 3.94 0.78
N GLU A 66 5.71 4.74 1.48
CA GLU A 66 6.18 5.97 2.13
C GLU A 66 7.24 5.71 3.19
N ARG A 67 7.02 4.72 4.07
CA ARG A 67 8.03 4.29 5.04
C ARG A 67 9.34 3.86 4.36
N ASP A 68 9.24 3.07 3.29
CA ASP A 68 10.42 2.61 2.55
C ASP A 68 11.15 3.77 1.83
N LEU A 69 10.49 4.91 1.62
CA LEU A 69 11.01 6.15 1.02
C LEU A 69 11.05 7.32 2.01
N THR A 70 11.45 7.04 3.26
CA THR A 70 11.66 8.05 4.31
C THR A 70 13.14 8.14 4.66
N ALA A 71 13.74 9.31 4.47
CA ALA A 71 15.19 9.49 4.58
C ALA A 71 15.69 9.32 6.02
N GLU A 72 14.91 9.75 7.00
CA GLU A 72 15.17 9.62 8.43
C GLU A 72 15.27 8.16 8.88
N PHE A 73 14.72 7.23 8.09
CA PHE A 73 14.73 5.81 8.43
C PHE A 73 15.96 5.07 7.93
N ILE A 74 16.81 5.64 7.08
CA ILE A 74 17.95 4.94 6.45
C ILE A 74 18.86 4.23 7.46
N ALA A 75 19.10 4.84 8.63
CA ALA A 75 19.94 4.27 9.68
C ALA A 75 19.19 3.24 10.57
N LYS A 76 17.91 2.99 10.33
CA LYS A 76 17.06 2.13 11.15
C LYS A 76 17.01 0.70 10.59
N PRO A 77 16.96 -0.34 11.45
CA PRO A 77 16.99 -1.74 11.00
C PRO A 77 15.77 -2.16 10.16
N PHE A 78 14.68 -1.41 10.24
CA PHE A 78 13.46 -1.64 9.46
C PHE A 78 13.46 -0.93 8.10
N TYR A 79 14.48 -0.12 7.77
CA TYR A 79 14.57 0.48 6.45
C TYR A 79 14.83 -0.58 5.37
N ARG A 80 14.04 -0.52 4.30
CA ARG A 80 14.10 -1.47 3.18
C ARG A 80 14.43 -0.81 1.85
N GLY A 81 14.28 0.51 1.74
CA GLY A 81 14.71 1.32 0.61
C GLY A 81 13.92 1.12 -0.69
N ILE A 82 14.47 1.70 -1.76
CA ILE A 82 13.81 1.85 -3.07
C ILE A 82 13.46 0.49 -3.70
N SER A 83 14.29 -0.54 -3.54
CA SER A 83 14.00 -1.87 -4.09
C SER A 83 12.73 -2.48 -3.49
N ARG A 84 12.55 -2.39 -2.16
CA ARG A 84 11.31 -2.85 -1.51
C ARG A 84 10.12 -2.00 -1.88
N ALA A 85 10.30 -0.68 -1.96
CA ALA A 85 9.27 0.23 -2.44
C ALA A 85 8.78 -0.18 -3.84
N ALA A 86 9.67 -0.54 -4.77
CA ALA A 86 9.31 -0.97 -6.11
C ALA A 86 8.48 -2.27 -6.12
N VAL A 87 8.86 -3.24 -5.29
CA VAL A 87 8.07 -4.48 -5.09
C VAL A 87 6.67 -4.16 -4.58
N ASN A 88 6.55 -3.24 -3.63
CA ASN A 88 5.25 -2.84 -3.06
C ASN A 88 4.39 -2.05 -4.06
N VAL A 89 4.99 -1.23 -4.93
CA VAL A 89 4.29 -0.59 -6.06
C VAL A 89 3.75 -1.64 -7.04
N ARG A 90 4.54 -2.68 -7.36
CA ARG A 90 4.09 -3.78 -8.21
C ARG A 90 2.92 -4.55 -7.60
N ARG A 91 2.98 -4.85 -6.30
CA ARG A 91 1.89 -5.50 -5.55
C ARG A 91 0.62 -4.65 -5.57
N LEU A 92 0.73 -3.36 -5.21
CA LEU A 92 -0.36 -2.40 -5.27
C LEU A 92 -1.06 -2.39 -6.64
N LYS A 93 -0.29 -2.30 -7.72
CA LYS A 93 -0.82 -2.34 -9.10
C LYS A 93 -1.57 -3.64 -9.38
N ASN A 94 -0.99 -4.78 -9.03
CA ASN A 94 -1.62 -6.08 -9.25
C ASN A 94 -2.90 -6.21 -8.43
N PHE A 95 -2.92 -5.72 -7.19
CA PHE A 95 -4.10 -5.70 -6.36
C PHE A 95 -5.21 -4.83 -6.96
N ILE A 96 -4.91 -3.62 -7.43
CA ILE A 96 -5.90 -2.74 -8.09
C ILE A 96 -6.53 -3.45 -9.30
N LYS A 97 -5.70 -4.06 -10.14
CA LYS A 97 -6.15 -4.83 -11.32
C LYS A 97 -7.08 -6.00 -10.93
N ASN A 98 -6.75 -6.72 -9.87
CA ASN A 98 -7.49 -7.92 -9.46
C ASN A 98 -8.69 -7.62 -8.53
N SER A 99 -8.80 -6.39 -8.00
CA SER A 99 -9.83 -6.00 -7.03
C SER A 99 -11.07 -5.35 -7.66
N GLY A 100 -11.03 -5.06 -8.97
CA GLY A 100 -12.12 -4.37 -9.68
C GLY A 100 -12.12 -2.85 -9.44
N LEU A 101 -11.03 -2.28 -8.93
CA LEU A 101 -10.91 -0.85 -8.62
C LEU A 101 -10.14 -0.05 -9.68
N GLU A 102 -9.76 -0.65 -10.81
CA GLU A 102 -8.93 -0.03 -11.85
C GLU A 102 -9.51 1.31 -12.35
N GLU A 103 -10.82 1.36 -12.61
CA GLU A 103 -11.51 2.55 -13.08
C GLU A 103 -11.44 3.73 -12.09
N GLU A 104 -11.33 3.47 -10.79
CA GLU A 104 -11.22 4.53 -9.77
C GLU A 104 -9.83 5.17 -9.73
N PHE A 105 -8.80 4.49 -10.24
CA PHE A 105 -7.41 4.94 -10.17
C PHE A 105 -6.79 5.23 -11.54
N LYS A 106 -7.58 5.14 -12.63
CA LYS A 106 -7.14 5.38 -14.01
C LYS A 106 -6.66 6.81 -14.29
N ASP A 107 -7.03 7.77 -13.46
CA ASP A 107 -6.69 9.19 -13.64
C ASP A 107 -5.21 9.50 -13.32
N GLY A 108 -4.45 8.50 -12.88
CA GLY A 108 -3.04 8.61 -12.53
C GLY A 108 -2.77 9.32 -11.20
N VAL A 109 -3.75 9.47 -10.30
CA VAL A 109 -3.55 10.04 -8.96
C VAL A 109 -2.45 9.30 -8.20
N LEU A 110 -2.47 7.96 -8.19
CA LEU A 110 -1.47 7.15 -7.48
C LEU A 110 -0.07 7.35 -8.06
N ARG A 111 0.04 7.32 -9.39
CA ARG A 111 1.29 7.63 -10.10
C ARG A 111 1.84 9.01 -9.72
N ARG A 112 0.99 10.04 -9.70
CA ARG A 112 1.39 11.40 -9.28
C ARG A 112 1.82 11.44 -7.81
N LYS A 113 1.14 10.71 -6.92
CA LYS A 113 1.48 10.63 -5.49
C LYS A 113 2.85 9.98 -5.29
N LEU A 114 3.11 8.85 -5.94
CA LEU A 114 4.38 8.12 -5.83
C LEU A 114 5.56 8.90 -6.45
N LYS A 115 5.34 9.61 -7.57
CA LYS A 115 6.35 10.54 -8.12
C LYS A 115 6.70 11.67 -7.15
N ARG A 116 5.69 12.24 -6.48
CA ARG A 116 5.91 13.28 -5.45
C ARG A 116 6.65 12.73 -4.24
N LEU A 117 6.31 11.53 -3.80
CA LEU A 117 6.99 10.84 -2.71
C LEU A 117 8.48 10.62 -3.01
N LEU A 118 8.83 10.12 -4.21
CA LEU A 118 10.23 9.95 -4.60
C LEU A 118 10.97 11.30 -4.66
N LYS A 119 10.34 12.35 -5.20
CA LYS A 119 10.95 13.70 -5.22
C LYS A 119 11.20 14.25 -3.81
N ARG A 120 10.27 14.00 -2.89
CA ARG A 120 10.42 14.39 -1.48
C ARG A 120 11.60 13.64 -0.85
N PHE A 121 11.65 12.32 -1.02
CA PHE A 121 12.76 11.49 -0.56
C PHE A 121 14.12 11.99 -1.08
N GLU A 122 14.24 12.26 -2.39
CA GLU A 122 15.46 12.83 -2.98
C GLU A 122 15.86 14.18 -2.37
N ALA A 123 14.89 15.04 -2.06
CA ALA A 123 15.13 16.33 -1.43
C ALA A 123 15.60 16.17 0.03
N ASP A 124 15.01 15.24 0.78
CA ASP A 124 15.35 14.98 2.17
C ASP A 124 16.73 14.34 2.30
N LEU A 125 17.11 13.43 1.39
CA LEU A 125 18.49 12.92 1.30
C LEU A 125 19.51 14.05 1.15
N LYS A 126 19.26 15.00 0.23
CA LYS A 126 20.15 16.15 0.01
C LYS A 126 20.29 17.00 1.27
N ARG A 127 19.20 17.22 2.02
CA ARG A 127 19.21 17.95 3.29
C ARG A 127 20.06 17.23 4.34
N LEU A 128 20.08 15.90 4.32
CA LEU A 128 20.94 15.07 5.17
C LEU A 128 22.38 14.93 4.65
N GLY A 129 22.75 15.59 3.55
CA GLY A 129 24.07 15.47 2.93
C GLY A 129 24.32 14.12 2.25
N LEU A 130 23.26 13.36 1.96
CA LEU A 130 23.32 12.06 1.30
C LEU A 130 22.93 12.18 -0.17
N GLY A 131 23.70 11.50 -1.03
CA GLY A 131 23.34 11.29 -2.42
C GLY A 131 22.43 10.06 -2.59
N LEU A 132 21.57 10.09 -3.60
CA LEU A 132 20.66 8.98 -3.92
C LEU A 132 21.42 7.68 -4.22
N GLU A 133 22.61 7.80 -4.81
CA GLU A 133 23.53 6.70 -5.10
C GLU A 133 24.09 6.01 -3.86
N LYS A 134 23.97 6.62 -2.67
CA LYS A 134 24.35 6.00 -1.40
C LYS A 134 23.27 5.08 -0.84
N VAL A 135 22.03 5.18 -1.34
CA VAL A 135 20.87 4.48 -0.78
C VAL A 135 20.15 3.61 -1.79
N ALA A 136 20.45 3.75 -3.09
CA ALA A 136 19.95 2.90 -4.15
C ALA A 136 20.90 2.89 -5.35
N THR A 137 20.95 1.74 -6.00
CA THR A 137 21.59 1.58 -7.31
C THR A 137 20.76 2.25 -8.41
N LYS A 138 21.40 2.51 -9.56
CA LYS A 138 20.70 3.03 -10.75
C LYS A 138 19.59 2.09 -11.23
N GLU A 139 19.78 0.78 -11.11
CA GLU A 139 18.80 -0.20 -11.56
C GLU A 139 17.58 -0.26 -10.62
N GLU A 140 17.77 -0.21 -9.31
CA GLU A 140 16.66 -0.13 -8.34
C GLU A 140 15.81 1.12 -8.57
N LEU A 141 16.45 2.27 -8.81
CA LEU A 141 15.75 3.50 -9.14
C LEU A 141 14.97 3.40 -10.46
N ARG A 142 15.57 2.79 -11.48
CA ARG A 142 14.94 2.56 -12.78
C ARG A 142 13.74 1.62 -12.64
N GLU A 143 13.87 0.57 -11.85
CA GLU A 143 12.78 -0.36 -11.56
C GLU A 143 11.62 0.32 -10.84
N PHE A 144 11.89 1.09 -9.78
CA PHE A 144 10.85 1.85 -9.09
C PHE A 144 10.10 2.78 -10.04
N LYS A 145 10.83 3.59 -10.83
CA LYS A 145 10.22 4.49 -11.83
C LYS A 145 9.39 3.72 -12.85
N ARG A 146 9.88 2.59 -13.34
CA ARG A 146 9.15 1.72 -14.28
C ARG A 146 7.86 1.18 -13.69
N GLU A 147 7.85 0.74 -12.44
CA GLU A 147 6.62 0.27 -11.80
C GLU A 147 5.63 1.42 -11.55
N VAL A 148 6.11 2.61 -11.20
CA VAL A 148 5.26 3.81 -11.04
C VAL A 148 4.65 4.26 -12.36
N GLU A 149 5.35 4.18 -13.50
CA GLU A 149 4.76 4.51 -14.81
C GLU A 149 3.71 3.51 -15.28
N ARG A 150 3.73 2.29 -14.73
CA ARG A 150 2.77 1.22 -15.06
C ARG A 150 1.50 1.27 -14.19
N LEU A 151 1.40 2.22 -13.27
CA LEU A 151 0.18 2.57 -12.52
C LEU A 151 -0.60 3.66 -13.28
#